data_AF-A0A392SQ84-F1
#
_entry.id   AF-A0A392SQ84-F1
#
_cell.length_a   1.000
_cell.length_b   1.000
_cell.length_c   1.000
_cell.angle_alpha   90.00
_cell.angle_beta   90.00
_cell.angle_gamma   90.00
#
_symmetry.space_group_name_H-M   'P 1'
#
loop_
_entity.id
_entity.type
_entity.pdbx_description
1 polymer ?
#
loop_
_entity_poly.entity_id
_entity_poly.type
_entity_poly.pdbx_seq_one_letter_code
_entity_poly.pdbx_strand_id
1 'polypeptide(L)' 'RAVLVLFETLSGLKVNFHKSMLVGVNIPDSWLGEAASALCCKVGKIPFLYPGLQIGGDPGRLRFWEPVLDRILVVVWFY' A
#
# COMPACT_ATOMS: atom_id res chain seq x y z
N ARG A 1 9.24 17.58 -6.84
CA ARG A 1 9.95 16.29 -6.96
C ARG A 1 10.55 15.98 -5.59
N ALA A 2 10.36 14.77 -5.08
CA ALA A 2 10.91 14.23 -3.84
C ALA A 2 10.16 14.56 -2.53
N VAL A 3 8.81 14.62 -2.50
CA VAL A 3 8.05 14.86 -1.24
C VAL A 3 8.36 13.81 -0.18
N LEU A 4 8.46 12.53 -0.57
CA LEU A 4 8.85 11.46 0.37
C LEU A 4 10.31 11.58 0.82
N VAL A 5 11.21 12.14 0.01
CA VAL A 5 12.60 12.43 0.42
C VAL A 5 12.65 13.61 1.39
N LEU A 6 11.83 14.65 1.16
CA LEU A 6 11.67 15.75 2.09
C LEU A 6 11.12 15.25 3.43
N PHE A 7 10.12 14.38 3.42
CA PHE A 7 9.61 13.72 4.61
C PHE A 7 10.70 12.91 5.32
N GLU A 8 11.47 12.09 4.59
CA GLU A 8 12.62 11.34 5.14
C GLU A 8 13.58 12.27 5.89
N THR A 9 13.91 13.40 5.27
CA THR A 9 14.84 14.41 5.80
C THR A 9 14.29 15.10 7.05
N LEU A 10 13.02 15.52 7.03
CA LEU A 10 12.40 16.28 8.12
C LEU A 10 12.04 15.41 9.32
N SER A 11 11.62 14.16 9.07
CA SER A 11 11.22 13.23 10.13
C SER A 11 12.40 12.48 10.75
N GLY A 12 13.55 12.42 10.07
CA GLY A 12 14.68 11.58 10.44
C GLY A 12 14.41 10.07 10.30
N LEU A 13 13.26 9.68 9.76
CA LEU A 13 12.92 8.28 9.48
C LEU A 13 13.47 7.87 8.12
N LYS A 14 13.81 6.59 7.94
CA LYS A 14 14.19 6.04 6.63
C LYS A 14 12.96 5.56 5.87
N VAL A 15 12.63 6.21 4.75
CA VAL A 15 11.53 5.79 3.87
C VAL A 15 11.95 4.56 3.07
N ASN A 16 11.08 3.56 3.02
CA ASN A 16 11.27 2.37 2.19
C ASN A 16 10.59 2.54 0.83
N PHE A 17 11.27 3.23 -0.09
CA PHE A 17 10.78 3.46 -1.46
C PHE A 17 10.46 2.18 -2.23
N HIS A 18 11.10 1.06 -1.90
CA HIS A 18 10.81 -0.23 -2.53
C HIS A 18 9.40 -0.75 -2.17
N LYS A 19 8.93 -0.47 -0.94
CA LYS A 19 7.59 -0.80 -0.44
C LYS A 19 6.57 0.32 -0.66
N SER A 20 7.01 1.54 -0.97
CA SER A 20 6.12 2.66 -1.29
C SER A 20 5.52 2.51 -2.68
N MET A 21 4.20 2.65 -2.78
CA MET A 21 3.48 2.73 -4.06
C MET A 21 2.38 3.78 -4.02
N LEU A 22 2.05 4.35 -5.17
CA LEU A 22 0.91 5.24 -5.40
C LEU A 22 -0.13 4.51 -6.24
N VAL A 23 -1.38 4.54 -5.79
CA VAL A 23 -2.50 3.88 -6.46
C VAL A 23 -3.53 4.93 -6.83
N GLY A 24 -3.88 4.99 -8.12
CA GLY A 24 -4.88 5.93 -8.62
C GLY A 24 -6.30 5.37 -8.54
N VAL A 25 -7.26 6.22 -8.18
CA VAL A 25 -8.70 5.92 -8.26
C VAL A 25 -9.34 6.96 -9.15
N ASN A 26 -9.92 6.53 -10.27
CA ASN A 26 -10.58 7.40 -11.24
C ASN A 26 -9.70 8.57 -11.76
N ILE A 27 -8.41 8.28 -12.00
CA ILE A 27 -7.45 9.25 -12.56
C ILE A 27 -6.74 8.66 -13.78
N PRO A 28 -6.28 9.51 -14.72
CA PRO A 28 -5.54 9.02 -15.88
C PRO A 28 -4.20 8.40 -15.48
N ASP A 29 -3.82 7.30 -16.16
CA ASP A 29 -2.54 6.62 -15.94
C ASP A 29 -1.32 7.54 -16.19
N SER A 30 -1.45 8.50 -17.12
CA SER A 30 -0.41 9.49 -17.40
C SER A 30 -0.10 10.34 -16.17
N TRP A 31 -1.13 10.91 -15.54
CA TRP A 31 -0.99 11.71 -14.34
C TRP A 31 -0.50 10.88 -13.15
N LEU A 32 -1.01 9.65 -13.00
CA LEU A 32 -0.57 8.74 -11.95
C LEU A 32 0.92 8.42 -12.05
N GLY A 33 1.43 8.19 -13.28
CA GLY A 33 2.85 7.97 -13.54
C GLY A 33 3.71 9.18 -13.19
N GLU A 34 3.28 10.38 -13.56
CA GLU A 34 3.96 11.63 -13.22
C GLU A 34 4.02 11.85 -11.69
N ALA A 35 2.89 11.63 -11.01
CA ALA A 35 2.79 11.76 -9.56
C ALA A 35 3.68 10.74 -8.82
N ALA A 36 3.68 9.48 -9.25
CA ALA A 36 4.53 8.44 -8.66
C ALA A 36 6.02 8.75 -8.88
N SER A 37 6.39 9.23 -10.08
CA SER A 37 7.76 9.69 -10.36
C SER A 37 8.16 10.88 -9.48
N ALA A 38 7.26 11.85 -9.28
CA ALA A 38 7.50 12.98 -8.40
C ALA A 38 7.65 12.59 -6.92
N LEU A 39 7.06 11.47 -6.50
CA LEU A 39 7.17 10.90 -5.15
C LEU A 39 8.31 9.89 -4.99
N CYS A 40 8.99 9.50 -6.08
CA CYS A 40 9.98 8.42 -6.09
C CYS A 40 9.42 7.06 -5.63
N CYS A 41 8.14 6.77 -5.91
CA CYS A 41 7.49 5.51 -5.54
C CYS A 41 6.97 4.75 -6.78
N LYS A 42 6.58 3.49 -6.60
CA LYS A 42 6.03 2.66 -7.70
C LYS A 42 4.58 3.01 -7.97
N VAL A 43 4.11 2.84 -9.21
CA VAL A 43 2.67 2.83 -9.49
C VAL A 43 2.10 1.47 -9.07
N GLY A 44 1.08 1.47 -8.23
CA GLY A 44 0.33 0.28 -7.82
C GLY A 44 -1.01 0.18 -8.55
N LYS A 45 -1.64 -1.00 -8.46
CA LYS A 45 -2.95 -1.28 -9.06
C LYS A 45 -3.84 -2.00 -8.05
N ILE A 46 -5.14 -1.76 -8.14
CA ILE A 46 -6.16 -2.47 -7.36
C ILE A 46 -6.54 -3.77 -8.10
N PRO A 47 -6.76 -4.90 -7.40
CA PRO A 47 -6.54 -5.08 -5.96
C PRO A 47 -5.07 -5.36 -5.59
N PHE A 48 -4.67 -4.96 -4.38
CA PHE A 48 -3.33 -5.24 -3.84
C PHE A 48 -3.38 -5.60 -2.36
N LEU A 49 -2.36 -6.30 -1.86
CA LEU A 49 -2.26 -6.67 -0.44
C LEU A 49 -1.57 -5.56 0.35
N TYR A 50 -2.22 -5.09 1.42
CA TYR A 50 -1.65 -4.14 2.35
C TYR A 50 -2.13 -4.41 3.78
N PRO A 51 -1.20 -4.28 4.73
CA PRO A 51 -0.62 -5.41 5.46
C PRO A 51 -1.57 -6.62 5.58
N GLY A 52 -1.57 -7.48 4.56
CA GLY A 52 -2.31 -8.74 4.55
C GLY A 52 -3.77 -8.62 4.11
N LEU A 53 -4.37 -7.44 4.17
CA LEU A 53 -5.72 -7.23 3.67
C LEU A 53 -5.69 -6.89 2.17
N GLN A 54 -6.56 -7.48 1.36
CA GLN A 54 -6.74 -7.06 -0.02
C GLN A 54 -7.47 -5.72 -0.08
N ILE A 55 -6.80 -4.68 -0.55
CA ILE A 55 -7.41 -3.37 -0.80
C ILE A 55 -8.10 -3.41 -2.15
N GLY A 56 -9.39 -3.07 -2.17
CA GLY A 56 -10.26 -3.10 -3.34
C GLY A 56 -10.61 -4.51 -3.85
N GLY A 57 -10.48 -5.53 -2.99
CA GLY A 57 -11.15 -6.81 -3.18
C GLY A 57 -12.63 -6.77 -2.77
N ASP A 58 -13.35 -7.88 -2.96
CA ASP A 58 -14.78 -8.02 -2.65
C ASP A 58 -15.00 -8.52 -1.21
N PRO A 59 -15.51 -7.68 -0.28
CA PRO A 59 -15.73 -8.08 1.11
C PRO A 59 -16.83 -9.14 1.28
N GLY A 60 -17.69 -9.35 0.27
CA GLY A 60 -18.72 -10.38 0.29
C GLY A 60 -18.19 -11.80 0.09
N ARG A 61 -16.93 -11.95 -0.34
CA ARG A 61 -16.29 -13.26 -0.54
C ARG A 61 -15.52 -13.69 0.69
N LEU A 62 -15.75 -14.92 1.14
CA LEU A 62 -15.06 -15.49 2.31
C LEU A 62 -13.53 -15.46 2.16
N ARG A 63 -13.02 -15.74 0.95
CA ARG A 63 -11.57 -15.70 0.62
C ARG A 63 -10.91 -14.33 0.83
N PHE A 64 -11.69 -13.24 0.79
CA PHE A 64 -11.17 -11.90 1.08
C PHE A 64 -10.66 -11.78 2.51
N TRP A 65 -11.30 -12.51 3.44
CA TRP A 65 -11.03 -12.44 4.88
C TRP A 65 -9.99 -13.46 5.35
N GLU A 66 -9.63 -14.46 4.53
CA GLU A 66 -8.65 -15.49 4.88
C GLU A 66 -7.34 -14.91 5.47
N PRO A 67 -6.68 -13.92 4.84
CA PRO A 67 -5.43 -13.38 5.38
C PRO A 67 -5.59 -12.62 6.70
N VAL A 68 -6.79 -12.09 6.97
CA VAL A 68 -7.13 -11.38 8.22
C VAL A 68 -7.33 -12.39 9.33
N LEU A 69 -8.09 -13.46 9.04
CA LEU A 69 -8.31 -14.57 9.96
C LEU A 69 -6.99 -15.22 10.36
N ASP A 70 -6.11 -15.51 9.40
CA ASP A 70 -4.79 -16.09 9.70
C ASP A 70 -4.00 -15.22 10.70
N ARG A 71 -4.05 -13.90 10.57
CA ARG A 71 -3.36 -12.99 11.50
C ARG A 71 -4.00 -12.95 12.88
N ILE A 72 -5.32 -12.86 12.94
CA ILE A 72 -6.05 -12.79 14.22
C ILE A 72 -5.91 -14.11 14.96
N LEU A 73 -6.12 -15.24 14.28
CA LEU A 73 -6.00 -16.56 14.87
C LEU A 73 -4.59 -16.75 15.41
N VAL A 74 -3.54 -16.46 14.63
CA VAL A 74 -2.15 -16.54 15.10
C VAL A 74 -1.95 -15.72 16.39
N VAL A 75 -2.45 -14.49 16.47
CA VAL A 75 -2.35 -13.69 17.69
C VAL A 75 -3.08 -14.35 18.86
N VAL A 76 -4.30 -14.88 18.66
CA VAL A 76 -5.06 -15.55 19.73
C VAL A 76 -4.36 -16.83 20.22
N TRP A 77 -3.68 -17.59 19.35
CA TRP A 77 -2.92 -18.78 19.77
C TRP A 77 -1.68 -18.46 20.61
N PHE A 78 -1.22 -17.20 20.65
CA PHE A 78 -0.06 -16.77 21.45
C PHE A 78 -0.43 -16.19 22.83
N TYR A 79 -1.73 -16.09 23.16
CA TYR A 79 -2.23 -15.71 24.48
C TYR A 79 -2.94 -16.89 25.14
#